data_AF-A0A356F3H6-F1
#
_entry.id   AF-A0A356F3H6-F1
#
_cell.length_a   1.000
_cell.length_b   1.000
_cell.length_c   1.000
_cell.angle_alpha   90.00
_cell.angle_beta   90.00
_cell.angle_gamma   90.00
#
_symmetry.space_group_name_H-M   'P 1'
#
loop_
_entity.id
_entity.type
_entity.pdbx_description
1 polymer ?
#
loop_
_entity_poly.entity_id
_entity_poly.type
_entity_poly.pdbx_seq_one_letter_code
_entity_poly.pdbx_strand_id
1 'polypeptide(L)'
;MKIIVILYWRKSKKVKFFCKEVMMSKISDIIEEFILEQLDNDGFINLSRNELANFFNCAPSQINYVLSTRFTEPKGFVIESHRGGGGYIRLGRVNLEKSSYVKNLLSTTLNGDIDYHDACGILDSLVSLKVLSEQEAKVLKYAITPKALSLPVKIENKQRANIIKNVLINMLKE
;
A
#
# COMPACT_ATOMS: atom_id res chain seq x y z
N MET A 1 -8.90 24.78 -43.31
CA MET A 1 -9.39 26.10 -42.85
C MET A 1 -9.21 26.12 -41.33
N LYS A 2 -8.29 26.80 -40.64
CA LYS A 2 -7.31 27.87 -40.89
C LYS A 2 -6.01 27.43 -40.19
N ILE A 3 -4.87 27.31 -40.88
CA ILE A 3 -3.83 28.34 -41.06
C ILE A 3 -3.22 28.84 -39.74
N ILE A 4 -1.98 28.38 -39.55
CA ILE A 4 -0.84 28.91 -38.80
C ILE A 4 -0.88 30.42 -38.54
N VAL A 5 -0.63 30.81 -37.30
CA VAL A 5 0.15 32.02 -36.97
C VAL A 5 1.24 31.64 -35.97
N ILE A 6 2.39 31.27 -36.51
CA ILE A 6 3.69 31.49 -35.87
C ILE A 6 3.91 32.99 -35.92
N LEU A 7 4.21 33.67 -34.81
CA LEU A 7 5.09 34.84 -34.79
C LEU A 7 5.57 35.11 -33.34
N TYR A 8 6.82 34.71 -33.10
CA TYR A 8 7.88 35.44 -32.36
C TYR A 8 7.58 36.06 -30.98
N TRP A 9 8.30 35.60 -29.94
CA TRP A 9 9.30 36.48 -29.30
C TRP A 9 10.35 35.74 -28.45
N ARG A 10 11.53 36.35 -28.47
CA ARG A 10 12.88 35.88 -28.14
C ARG A 10 13.14 35.88 -26.62
N LYS A 11 14.01 34.96 -26.16
CA LYS A 11 14.68 34.86 -24.84
C LYS A 11 13.77 34.72 -23.59
N SER A 12 13.60 33.48 -23.09
CA SER A 12 13.52 33.23 -21.64
C SER A 12 13.53 31.75 -21.26
N LYS A 13 14.25 31.40 -20.18
CA LYS A 13 14.34 30.06 -19.59
C LYS A 13 12.98 29.39 -19.26
N LYS A 14 11.88 30.18 -19.21
CA LYS A 14 10.50 29.70 -18.98
C LYS A 14 9.96 28.72 -20.03
N VAL A 15 10.33 28.85 -21.32
CA VAL A 15 9.81 27.94 -22.37
C VAL A 15 10.42 26.55 -22.27
N LYS A 16 11.72 26.46 -21.91
CA LYS A 16 12.36 25.18 -21.58
C LYS A 16 11.75 24.53 -20.35
N PHE A 17 11.32 25.32 -19.37
CA PHE A 17 10.66 24.81 -18.16
C PHE A 17 9.28 24.24 -18.49
N PHE A 18 8.44 24.98 -19.22
CA PHE A 18 7.08 24.56 -19.57
C PHE A 18 7.04 23.31 -20.47
N CYS A 19 7.89 23.21 -21.51
CA CYS A 19 7.99 21.98 -22.31
C CYS A 19 8.53 20.78 -21.49
N LYS A 20 9.43 21.03 -20.53
CA LYS A 20 9.95 19.98 -19.65
C LYS A 20 8.86 19.48 -18.70
N GLU A 21 8.03 20.38 -18.17
CA GLU A 21 6.91 20.06 -17.27
C GLU A 21 5.79 19.27 -17.99
N VAL A 22 5.46 19.64 -19.23
CA VAL A 22 4.49 18.91 -20.08
C VAL A 22 5.02 17.55 -20.55
N MET A 23 6.33 17.40 -20.79
CA MET A 23 6.93 16.08 -21.03
C MET A 23 7.00 15.24 -19.75
N MET A 24 7.26 15.88 -18.60
CA MET A 24 7.35 15.21 -17.30
C MET A 24 6.00 14.65 -16.83
N SER A 25 4.88 15.30 -17.15
CA SER A 25 3.55 14.74 -16.87
C SER A 25 3.32 13.48 -17.72
N LYS A 26 3.59 13.55 -19.03
CA LYS A 26 3.42 12.41 -19.94
C LYS A 26 4.24 11.19 -19.52
N ILE A 27 5.51 11.37 -19.15
CA ILE A 27 6.32 10.22 -18.74
C ILE A 27 5.89 9.65 -17.39
N SER A 28 5.40 10.50 -16.47
CA SER A 28 4.86 10.05 -15.19
C SER A 28 3.61 9.21 -15.37
N ASP A 29 2.72 9.64 -16.27
CA ASP A 29 1.47 8.95 -16.58
C ASP A 29 1.75 7.61 -17.30
N ILE A 30 2.73 7.57 -18.22
CA ILE A 30 3.18 6.32 -18.88
C ILE A 30 3.76 5.33 -17.86
N ILE A 31 4.58 5.80 -16.91
CA ILE A 31 5.13 4.95 -15.85
C ILE A 31 4.01 4.41 -14.95
N GLU A 32 3.01 5.25 -14.64
CA GLU A 32 1.84 4.85 -13.85
C GLU A 32 1.01 3.77 -14.54
N GLU A 33 0.64 3.97 -15.81
CA GLU A 33 -0.09 2.98 -16.61
C GLU A 33 0.67 1.65 -16.69
N PHE A 34 1.97 1.69 -16.98
CA PHE A 34 2.80 0.50 -17.04
C PHE A 34 2.81 -0.27 -15.70
N ILE A 35 2.98 0.42 -14.59
CA ILE A 35 2.99 -0.20 -13.26
C ILE A 35 1.62 -0.83 -12.95
N LEU A 36 0.51 -0.18 -13.34
CA LEU A 36 -0.84 -0.70 -13.15
C LEU A 36 -1.11 -1.95 -13.99
N GLU A 37 -0.69 -1.98 -15.25
CA GLU A 37 -0.83 -3.15 -16.13
C GLU A 37 -0.08 -4.37 -15.60
N GLN A 38 1.09 -4.15 -14.98
CA GLN A 38 1.87 -5.23 -14.37
C GLN A 38 1.30 -5.69 -13.02
N LEU A 39 0.33 -4.97 -12.45
CA LEU A 39 -0.21 -5.23 -11.11
C LEU A 39 -1.33 -6.28 -11.07
N ASP A 40 -1.72 -6.86 -12.20
CA ASP A 40 -3.09 -7.39 -12.40
C ASP A 40 -3.26 -8.92 -12.29
N ASN A 41 -2.48 -9.63 -11.46
CA ASN A 41 -2.81 -11.04 -11.11
C ASN A 41 -2.56 -11.43 -9.65
N ASP A 42 -1.50 -10.92 -9.01
CA ASP A 42 -1.08 -11.35 -7.67
C ASP A 42 -1.19 -10.27 -6.59
N GLY A 43 -1.75 -9.09 -6.92
CA GLY A 43 -1.92 -7.98 -5.97
C GLY A 43 -0.64 -7.23 -5.58
N PHE A 44 0.54 -7.77 -5.92
CA PHE A 44 1.86 -7.22 -5.62
C PHE A 44 2.83 -7.33 -6.79
N ILE A 45 3.76 -6.38 -6.85
CA ILE A 45 4.86 -6.37 -7.80
C ILE A 45 6.17 -5.95 -7.12
N ASN A 46 7.27 -6.59 -7.50
CA ASN A 46 8.61 -6.17 -7.11
C ASN A 46 9.28 -5.44 -8.28
N LEU A 47 9.76 -4.22 -8.03
CA LEU A 47 10.27 -3.29 -9.03
C LEU A 47 11.67 -2.79 -8.64
N SER A 48 12.61 -2.80 -9.57
CA SER A 48 13.90 -2.11 -9.39
C SER A 48 13.80 -0.68 -9.93
N ARG A 49 14.12 0.31 -9.08
CA ARG A 49 14.14 1.73 -9.49
C ARG A 49 15.12 1.99 -10.63
N ASN A 50 16.28 1.34 -10.58
CA ASN A 50 17.33 1.54 -11.56
C ASN A 50 16.94 0.90 -12.90
N GLU A 51 16.29 -0.26 -12.88
CA GLU A 51 15.84 -0.92 -14.10
C GLU A 51 14.69 -0.14 -14.76
N LEU A 52 13.71 0.31 -13.98
CA LEU A 52 12.64 1.18 -14.49
C LEU A 52 13.19 2.48 -15.07
N ALA A 53 14.13 3.12 -14.35
CA ALA A 53 14.78 4.34 -14.83
C ALA A 53 15.50 4.14 -16.16
N ASN A 54 16.21 3.02 -16.31
CA ASN A 54 16.88 2.66 -17.57
C ASN A 54 15.88 2.35 -18.68
N PHE A 55 14.81 1.60 -18.40
CA PHE A 55 13.77 1.23 -19.35
C PHE A 55 13.05 2.45 -19.93
N PHE A 56 12.67 3.40 -19.08
CA PHE A 56 12.01 4.65 -19.49
C PHE A 56 12.99 5.76 -19.88
N ASN A 57 14.30 5.48 -19.88
CA ASN A 57 15.38 6.43 -20.15
C ASN A 57 15.24 7.73 -19.33
N CYS A 58 14.94 7.59 -18.03
CA CYS A 58 14.75 8.69 -17.09
C CYS A 58 15.66 8.56 -15.85
N ALA A 59 15.74 9.61 -15.03
CA ALA A 59 16.50 9.55 -13.79
C ALA A 59 15.77 8.70 -12.72
N PRO A 60 16.47 8.00 -11.80
CA PRO A 60 15.83 7.26 -10.71
C PRO A 60 14.94 8.12 -9.79
N SER A 61 15.22 9.42 -9.69
CA SER A 61 14.37 10.38 -8.98
C SER A 61 12.98 10.52 -9.60
N GLN A 62 12.84 10.34 -10.92
CA GLN A 62 11.54 10.37 -11.60
C GLN A 62 10.67 9.18 -11.16
N ILE A 63 11.26 8.00 -11.00
CA ILE A 63 10.56 6.82 -10.48
C ILE A 63 10.07 7.07 -9.05
N ASN A 64 10.93 7.63 -8.19
CA ASN A 64 10.53 7.99 -6.83
C ASN A 64 9.40 9.03 -6.82
N TYR A 65 9.42 10.01 -7.72
CA TYR A 65 8.35 11.00 -7.84
C TYR A 65 7.01 10.36 -8.21
N VAL A 66 7.00 9.47 -9.22
CA VAL A 66 5.78 8.75 -9.63
C VAL A 66 5.24 7.89 -8.48
N LEU A 67 6.10 7.09 -7.85
CA LEU A 67 5.73 6.23 -6.72
C LEU A 67 5.14 7.04 -5.54
N SER A 68 5.79 8.14 -5.15
CA SER A 68 5.34 8.95 -4.01
C SER A 68 4.09 9.80 -4.26
N THR A 69 3.70 10.05 -5.51
CA THR A 69 2.56 10.92 -5.85
C THR A 69 1.35 10.18 -6.43
N ARG A 70 1.59 9.05 -7.10
CA ARG A 70 0.54 8.25 -7.76
C ARG A 70 0.13 7.03 -6.92
N PHE A 71 1.08 6.39 -6.25
CA PHE A 71 0.88 5.15 -5.52
C PHE A 71 0.92 5.38 -4.00
N THR A 72 -0.11 6.05 -3.48
CA THR A 72 -0.20 6.42 -2.06
C THR A 72 -1.22 5.58 -1.29
N GLU A 73 -1.06 5.49 0.04
CA GLU A 73 -2.01 4.78 0.91
C GLU A 73 -3.47 5.23 0.73
N PRO A 74 -3.79 6.54 0.64
CA PRO A 74 -5.17 6.98 0.39
C PRO A 74 -5.75 6.52 -0.94
N LYS A 75 -4.90 6.30 -1.96
CA LYS A 75 -5.29 5.77 -3.27
C LYS A 75 -5.36 4.24 -3.29
N GLY A 76 -5.11 3.58 -2.15
CA GLY A 76 -5.19 2.13 -2.01
C GLY A 76 -3.90 1.41 -2.39
N PHE A 77 -2.73 2.04 -2.28
CA PHE A 77 -1.44 1.41 -2.58
C PHE A 77 -0.49 1.42 -1.38
N VAL A 78 0.31 0.36 -1.24
CA VAL A 78 1.37 0.24 -0.21
C VAL A 78 2.71 0.02 -0.89
N ILE A 79 3.76 0.69 -0.39
CA ILE A 79 5.13 0.65 -0.93
C ILE A 79 6.11 0.26 0.17
N GLU A 80 6.92 -0.77 -0.08
CA GLU A 80 8.01 -1.19 0.81
C GLU A 80 9.36 -1.16 0.08
N SER A 81 10.40 -0.64 0.73
CA SER A 81 11.76 -0.59 0.16
C SER A 81 12.67 -1.61 0.84
N HIS A 82 13.26 -2.50 0.04
CA HIS A 82 14.32 -3.40 0.51
C HIS A 82 15.69 -2.84 0.11
N ARG A 83 16.59 -2.62 1.08
CA ARG A 83 17.94 -2.08 0.89
C ARG A 83 18.98 -3.21 0.94
N GLY A 84 19.93 -3.24 0.00
CA GLY A 84 20.97 -4.27 -0.14
C GLY A 84 21.54 -4.32 -1.57
N GLY A 85 22.41 -5.29 -1.87
CA GLY A 85 23.14 -5.44 -3.15
C GLY A 85 22.29 -5.68 -4.41
N GLY A 86 20.96 -5.70 -4.29
CA GLY A 86 19.99 -5.82 -5.36
C GLY A 86 18.65 -5.17 -4.98
N GLY A 87 18.71 -4.00 -4.32
CA GLY A 87 17.54 -3.36 -3.71
C GLY A 87 16.38 -3.13 -4.69
N TYR A 88 15.19 -3.54 -4.27
CA TYR A 88 13.94 -3.42 -5.01
C TYR A 88 12.86 -2.75 -4.14
N ILE A 89 11.78 -2.35 -4.80
CA ILE A 89 10.57 -1.80 -4.20
C ILE A 89 9.46 -2.81 -4.39
N ARG A 90 8.75 -3.16 -3.32
CA ARG A 90 7.52 -3.92 -3.40
C ARG A 90 6.35 -2.95 -3.40
N LEU A 91 5.47 -3.03 -4.39
CA LEU A 91 4.25 -2.22 -4.52
C LEU A 91 3.04 -3.17 -4.49
N GLY A 92 2.02 -2.83 -3.71
CA GLY A 92 0.78 -3.62 -3.61
C GLY A 92 -0.50 -2.80 -3.69
N ARG A 93 -1.59 -3.41 -4.14
CA ARG A 93 -2.94 -2.79 -4.23
C ARG A 93 -3.86 -3.34 -3.16
N VAL A 94 -4.30 -2.45 -2.27
CA VAL A 94 -5.25 -2.75 -1.20
C VAL A 94 -6.66 -2.73 -1.77
N ASN A 95 -7.38 -3.85 -1.68
CA ASN A 95 -8.78 -3.93 -2.11
C ASN A 95 -9.69 -3.13 -1.18
N LEU A 96 -10.29 -2.05 -1.70
CA LEU A 96 -11.01 -1.03 -0.91
C LEU A 96 -12.40 -1.46 -0.41
N GLU A 97 -13.04 -2.47 -1.00
CA GLU A 97 -14.39 -2.94 -0.59
C GLU A 97 -14.36 -3.72 0.74
N LYS A 98 -13.30 -4.52 0.99
CA LYS A 98 -13.04 -5.17 2.29
C LYS A 98 -12.48 -4.20 3.34
N SER A 99 -12.06 -3.01 2.90
CA SER A 99 -11.24 -2.08 3.67
C SER A 99 -12.04 -1.27 4.70
N SER A 100 -13.32 -0.98 4.50
CA SER A 100 -14.08 -0.09 5.40
C SER A 100 -14.33 -0.70 6.78
N TYR A 101 -14.82 -1.95 6.83
CA TYR A 101 -15.00 -2.70 8.08
C TYR A 101 -13.67 -2.92 8.79
N VAL A 102 -12.64 -3.36 8.05
CA VAL A 102 -11.32 -3.64 8.62
C VAL A 102 -10.61 -2.35 9.07
N LYS A 103 -10.74 -1.24 8.34
CA LYS A 103 -10.24 0.09 8.78
C LYS A 103 -10.95 0.56 10.04
N ASN A 104 -12.27 0.39 10.14
CA ASN A 104 -13.00 0.74 11.36
C ASN A 104 -12.52 -0.12 12.53
N LEU A 105 -12.38 -1.43 12.32
CA LEU A 105 -11.86 -2.37 13.33
C LEU A 105 -10.45 -1.97 13.81
N LEU A 106 -9.55 -1.62 12.89
CA LEU A 106 -8.17 -1.19 13.19
C LEU A 106 -8.07 0.17 13.90
N SER A 107 -8.99 1.10 13.58
CA SER A 107 -8.96 2.48 14.09
C SER A 107 -9.73 2.67 15.39
N THR A 108 -10.75 1.85 15.67
CA THR A 108 -11.60 1.98 16.85
C THR A 108 -11.48 0.78 17.78
N THR A 109 -11.93 -0.40 17.35
CA THR A 109 -12.09 -1.56 18.22
C THR A 109 -10.75 -2.12 18.73
N LEU A 110 -9.72 -2.16 17.87
CA LEU A 110 -8.40 -2.70 18.22
C LEU A 110 -7.44 -1.66 18.84
N ASN A 111 -7.91 -0.46 19.13
CA ASN A 111 -7.15 0.55 19.90
C ASN A 111 -7.44 0.50 21.41
N GLY A 112 -8.38 -0.35 21.85
CA GLY A 112 -8.76 -0.53 23.25
C GLY A 112 -8.42 -1.91 23.82
N ASP A 113 -9.08 -2.24 24.92
CA ASP A 113 -9.06 -3.58 25.50
C ASP A 113 -10.14 -4.45 24.85
N ILE A 114 -9.77 -5.65 24.43
CA ILE A 114 -10.70 -6.62 23.86
C ILE A 114 -10.63 -7.91 24.68
N ASP A 115 -11.77 -8.40 25.14
CA ASP A 115 -11.82 -9.69 25.81
C ASP A 115 -11.72 -10.86 24.81
N TYR A 116 -11.60 -12.08 25.34
CA TYR A 116 -11.43 -13.25 24.48
C TYR A 116 -12.67 -13.57 23.64
N HIS A 117 -13.87 -13.33 24.17
CA HIS A 117 -15.11 -13.64 23.48
C HIS A 117 -15.32 -12.68 22.30
N ASP A 118 -15.15 -11.39 22.53
CA ASP A 118 -15.26 -10.35 21.51
C ASP A 118 -14.21 -10.54 20.42
N ALA A 119 -12.97 -10.87 20.80
CA ALA A 119 -11.92 -11.22 19.85
C ALA A 119 -12.31 -12.41 18.96
N CYS A 120 -12.93 -13.45 19.52
CA CYS A 120 -13.37 -14.59 18.72
C CYS A 120 -14.44 -14.18 17.71
N GLY A 121 -15.42 -13.37 18.12
CA GLY A 121 -16.47 -12.87 17.23
C GLY A 121 -15.93 -12.00 16.09
N ILE A 122 -14.89 -11.20 16.37
CA ILE A 122 -14.18 -10.43 15.35
C ILE A 122 -13.50 -11.35 14.34
N LEU A 123 -12.77 -12.38 14.82
CA LEU A 123 -12.10 -13.34 13.94
C LEU A 123 -13.10 -14.11 13.07
N ASP A 124 -14.26 -14.50 13.62
CA ASP A 124 -15.33 -15.16 12.85
C ASP A 124 -15.96 -14.25 11.79
N SER A 125 -16.13 -12.97 12.12
CA SER A 125 -16.58 -11.96 11.16
C SER A 125 -15.58 -11.79 10.01
N LEU A 126 -14.27 -11.80 10.32
CA LEU A 126 -13.20 -11.73 9.32
C LEU A 126 -13.13 -12.97 8.42
N VAL A 127 -13.43 -14.16 8.95
CA VAL A 127 -13.59 -15.37 8.13
C VAL A 127 -14.79 -15.24 7.19
N SER A 128 -15.93 -14.79 7.71
CA SER A 128 -17.15 -14.59 6.92
C SER A 128 -16.94 -13.60 5.77
N LEU A 129 -16.12 -12.57 6.00
CA LEU A 129 -15.73 -11.57 5.00
C LEU A 129 -14.60 -12.04 4.06
N LYS A 130 -14.13 -13.29 4.20
CA LYS A 130 -13.01 -13.87 3.44
C LYS A 130 -11.75 -13.00 3.53
N VAL A 131 -11.50 -12.44 4.71
CA VAL A 131 -10.24 -11.76 5.07
C VAL A 131 -9.28 -12.77 5.70
N LEU A 132 -9.81 -13.71 6.47
CA LEU A 132 -9.07 -14.85 7.03
C LEU A 132 -9.66 -16.16 6.50
N SER A 133 -8.83 -17.17 6.34
CA SER A 133 -9.27 -18.56 6.27
C SER A 133 -9.69 -19.07 7.66
N GLU A 134 -10.49 -20.14 7.69
CA GLU A 134 -10.86 -20.80 8.94
C GLU A 134 -9.63 -21.29 9.73
N GLN A 135 -8.58 -21.73 9.04
CA GLN A 135 -7.35 -22.20 9.66
C GLN A 135 -6.59 -21.07 10.33
N GLU A 136 -6.43 -19.91 9.66
CA GLU A 136 -5.75 -18.75 10.24
C GLU A 136 -6.51 -18.21 11.45
N ALA A 137 -7.83 -18.08 11.36
CA ALA A 137 -8.65 -17.66 12.47
C ALA A 137 -8.55 -18.64 13.66
N LYS A 138 -8.52 -19.95 13.39
CA LYS A 138 -8.35 -20.96 14.43
C LYS A 138 -6.99 -20.84 15.12
N VAL A 139 -5.90 -20.66 14.38
CA VAL A 139 -4.56 -20.44 14.95
C VAL A 139 -4.55 -19.18 15.83
N LEU A 140 -5.11 -18.07 15.34
CA LEU A 140 -5.19 -16.82 16.10
C LEU A 140 -5.99 -16.97 17.39
N LYS A 141 -7.13 -17.68 17.34
CA LYS A 141 -7.94 -17.96 18.53
C LYS A 141 -7.13 -18.68 19.61
N TYR A 142 -6.31 -19.67 19.24
CA TYR A 142 -5.45 -20.35 20.22
C TYR A 142 -4.34 -19.44 20.78
N ALA A 143 -3.74 -18.61 19.93
CA ALA A 143 -2.66 -17.71 20.31
C ALA A 143 -3.09 -16.61 21.31
N ILE A 144 -4.37 -16.21 21.29
CA ILE A 144 -4.90 -15.14 22.15
C ILE A 144 -5.69 -15.63 23.37
N THR A 145 -5.71 -16.94 23.61
CA THR A 145 -6.41 -17.50 24.78
C THR A 145 -5.87 -16.91 26.09
N PRO A 146 -6.71 -16.83 27.14
CA PRO A 146 -6.25 -16.39 28.47
C PRO A 146 -5.04 -17.19 28.97
N LYS A 147 -4.99 -18.49 28.66
CA LYS A 147 -3.88 -19.37 29.04
C LYS A 147 -2.60 -19.07 28.24
N ALA A 148 -2.70 -18.77 26.95
CA ALA A 148 -1.56 -18.39 26.13
C ALA A 148 -1.00 -17.02 26.54
N LEU A 149 -1.87 -16.09 26.96
CA LEU A 149 -1.52 -14.76 27.45
C LEU A 149 -1.43 -14.70 28.98
N SER A 150 -0.89 -15.75 29.62
CA SER A 150 -0.71 -15.80 31.07
C SER A 150 0.40 -14.84 31.52
N LEU A 151 0.04 -13.58 31.72
CA LEU A 151 0.95 -12.50 32.11
C LEU A 151 0.87 -12.22 33.63
N PRO A 152 1.96 -11.77 34.27
CA PRO A 152 1.93 -11.36 35.68
C PRO A 152 1.07 -10.11 35.95
N VAL A 153 0.68 -9.39 34.90
CA VAL A 153 -0.07 -8.13 34.95
C VAL A 153 -1.33 -8.28 34.08
N LYS A 154 -2.45 -7.71 34.55
CA LYS A 154 -3.76 -7.74 33.87
C LYS A 154 -3.81 -6.83 32.63
N ILE A 155 -3.04 -7.17 31.60
CA ILE A 155 -2.99 -6.47 30.30
C ILE A 155 -3.29 -7.41 29.13
N GLU A 156 -3.86 -8.57 29.40
CA GLU A 156 -4.11 -9.63 28.42
C GLU A 156 -5.07 -9.14 27.32
N ASN A 157 -6.06 -8.33 27.69
CA ASN A 157 -7.02 -7.76 26.74
C ASN A 157 -6.38 -6.77 25.77
N LYS A 158 -5.51 -5.90 26.27
CA LYS A 158 -4.71 -5.00 25.44
C LYS A 158 -3.77 -5.76 24.51
N GLN A 159 -3.12 -6.81 25.02
CA GLN A 159 -2.22 -7.60 24.18
C GLN A 159 -2.94 -8.42 23.13
N ARG A 160 -4.14 -8.93 23.44
CA ARG A 160 -5.00 -9.56 22.45
C ARG A 160 -5.34 -8.61 21.31
N ALA A 161 -5.76 -7.37 21.62
CA ALA A 161 -6.03 -6.35 20.61
C ALA A 161 -4.80 -6.05 19.74
N ASN A 162 -3.63 -5.89 20.37
CA ASN A 162 -2.38 -5.64 19.64
C ASN A 162 -1.96 -6.80 18.73
N ILE A 163 -2.10 -8.05 19.16
CA ILE A 163 -1.77 -9.21 18.34
C ILE A 163 -2.64 -9.23 17.08
N ILE A 164 -3.96 -9.13 17.25
CA ILE A 164 -4.91 -9.13 16.13
C ILE A 164 -4.62 -7.97 15.18
N LYS A 165 -4.40 -6.77 15.72
CA LYS A 165 -4.06 -5.57 14.94
C LYS A 165 -2.82 -5.78 14.07
N ASN A 166 -1.73 -6.28 14.65
CA ASN A 166 -0.49 -6.48 13.90
C ASN A 166 -0.62 -7.57 12.83
N VAL A 167 -1.37 -8.63 13.11
CA VAL A 167 -1.64 -9.68 12.12
C VAL A 167 -2.43 -9.12 10.95
N LEU A 168 -3.53 -8.41 11.23
CA LEU A 168 -4.37 -7.83 10.18
C LEU A 168 -3.63 -6.77 9.36
N ILE A 169 -2.81 -5.93 9.99
CA ILE A 169 -1.99 -4.96 9.24
C ILE A 169 -1.06 -5.68 8.27
N ASN A 170 -0.43 -6.79 8.65
CA ASN A 170 0.46 -7.52 7.76
C ASN A 170 -0.29 -8.32 6.69
N MET A 171 -1.44 -8.91 7.00
CA MET A 171 -2.24 -9.64 6.01
C MET A 171 -2.89 -8.74 4.96
N LEU A 172 -3.14 -7.46 5.27
CA LEU A 172 -3.63 -6.49 4.28
C LEU A 172 -2.51 -5.86 3.44
N LYS A 173 -1.25 -6.16 3.76
CA LYS A 173 -0.08 -5.82 2.97
C LYS A 173 0.33 -6.94 2.00
N GLU A 174 -0.39 -8.06 2.00
CA GLU A 174 -0.28 -9.18 1.06
C GLU A 174 -1.57 -9.33 0.26
#